data_AF-D1CTP4-F1
#
_entry.id   AF-D1CTP4-F1
#
_cell.length_a   1.000
_cell.length_b   1.000
_cell.length_c   1.000
_cell.angle_alpha   90.00
_cell.angle_beta   90.00
_cell.angle_gamma   90.00
#
_symmetry.space_group_name_H-M   'P 1'
#
loop_
_entity.id
_entity.type
_entity.pdbx_description
1 polymer ?
#
loop_
_entity_poly.entity_id
_entity_poly.type
_entity_poly.pdbx_seq_one_letter_code
_entity_poly.pdbx_strand_id
1 'polypeptide(L)'
;YHNAIGKPEKKKVISRWRAYHGVTIASASLTGLPNNHRDFDLPIDGVLHTDCPEYYRFGLSGETEEEFATRCAVSLENLILAEGPDTIGAFFAEPLMASGGCIVPPPTYYDKIQAV
;
A
#
# COMPACT_ATOMS: atom_id res chain seq x y z
N TYR A 1 -13.31 -13.72 6.29
CA TYR A 1 -13.34 -14.38 4.97
C TYR A 1 -12.30 -15.49 4.87
N HIS A 2 -10.99 -15.21 4.83
CA HIS A 2 -9.92 -16.21 4.57
C HIS A 2 -9.96 -17.46 5.48
N ASN A 3 -10.24 -17.31 6.77
CA ASN A 3 -10.45 -18.47 7.67
C ASN A 3 -11.61 -19.37 7.23
N ALA A 4 -12.72 -18.77 6.80
CA ALA A 4 -13.93 -19.52 6.43
C ALA A 4 -13.76 -20.32 5.13
N ILE A 5 -12.82 -19.91 4.26
CA ILE A 5 -12.49 -20.60 3.01
C ILE A 5 -11.24 -21.49 3.13
N GLY A 6 -10.80 -21.80 4.35
CA GLY A 6 -9.67 -22.71 4.58
C GLY A 6 -8.29 -22.13 4.26
N LYS A 7 -8.13 -20.80 4.23
CA LYS A 7 -6.84 -20.10 4.04
C LYS A 7 -6.42 -19.35 5.32
N PRO A 8 -6.08 -20.06 6.41
CA PRO A 8 -5.81 -19.43 7.71
C PRO A 8 -4.58 -18.52 7.70
N GLU A 9 -3.60 -18.78 6.84
CA GLU A 9 -2.36 -18.00 6.74
C GLU A 9 -2.51 -16.70 5.93
N LYS A 10 -3.61 -16.55 5.18
CA LYS A 10 -3.83 -15.41 4.27
C LYS A 10 -4.34 -14.18 5.01
N LYS A 11 -3.46 -13.54 5.78
CA LYS A 11 -3.79 -12.53 6.81
C LYS A 11 -3.09 -11.19 6.66
N LYS A 12 -1.91 -11.15 6.03
CA LYS A 12 -1.17 -9.90 5.87
C LYS A 12 -1.95 -8.94 5.00
N VAL A 13 -1.84 -7.65 5.27
CA VAL A 13 -2.52 -6.61 4.51
C VAL A 13 -1.51 -5.56 4.06
N ILE A 14 -1.70 -5.06 2.85
CA ILE A 14 -0.82 -4.07 2.25
C ILE A 14 -1.57 -2.74 2.17
N SER A 15 -0.96 -1.68 2.68
CA SER A 15 -1.34 -0.29 2.38
C SER A 15 -0.18 0.42 1.68
N ARG A 16 -0.19 1.74 1.63
CA ARG A 16 0.82 2.57 0.95
C ARG A 16 1.39 3.58 1.93
N TRP A 17 2.66 3.92 1.74
CA TRP A 17 3.22 5.09 2.41
C TRP A 17 2.39 6.35 2.10
N ARG A 18 2.23 7.22 3.09
CA ARG A 18 1.36 8.40 3.10
C ARG A 18 -0.15 8.15 3.05
N ALA A 19 -0.64 6.91 3.05
CA ALA A 19 -2.08 6.63 3.14
C ALA A 19 -2.65 7.02 4.50
N TYR A 20 -3.96 7.25 4.57
CA TYR A 20 -4.65 7.47 5.84
C TYR A 20 -5.91 6.61 5.92
N HIS A 21 -5.93 5.71 6.91
CA HIS A 21 -7.02 4.76 7.10
C HIS A 21 -7.67 4.84 8.49
N GLY A 22 -7.17 5.71 9.37
CA GLY A 22 -7.72 5.95 10.70
C GLY A 22 -6.66 5.97 11.80
N VAL A 23 -7.14 5.95 13.05
CA VAL A 23 -6.32 6.14 14.27
C VAL A 23 -6.57 5.09 15.35
N THR A 24 -7.31 4.01 15.06
CA THR A 24 -7.36 2.82 15.93
C THR A 24 -6.15 1.93 15.65
N ILE A 25 -5.68 1.08 16.57
CA ILE A 25 -4.44 0.28 16.40
C ILE A 25 -4.27 -0.33 15.00
N ALA A 26 -5.28 -1.06 14.50
CA ALA A 26 -5.22 -1.67 13.17
C ALA A 26 -5.30 -0.65 12.02
N SER A 27 -6.16 0.37 12.13
CA SER A 27 -6.29 1.38 11.07
C SER A 27 -5.14 2.40 11.04
N ALA A 28 -4.55 2.67 12.20
CA ALA A 28 -3.34 3.45 12.38
C ALA A 28 -2.13 2.69 11.82
N SER A 29 -2.07 1.36 11.98
CA SER A 29 -1.04 0.54 11.31
C SER A 29 -1.17 0.59 9.79
N LEU A 30 -2.40 0.63 9.25
CA LEU A 30 -2.64 0.79 7.82
C LEU A 30 -2.26 2.20 7.33
N THR A 31 -2.46 3.22 8.15
CA THR A 31 -2.01 4.59 7.85
C THR A 31 -0.50 4.61 7.59
N GLY A 32 -0.05 5.25 6.51
CA GLY A 32 1.36 5.32 6.11
C GLY A 32 2.04 6.60 6.56
N LEU A 33 1.60 7.21 7.67
CA LEU A 33 2.09 8.50 8.17
C LEU A 33 2.91 8.29 9.45
N PRO A 34 4.23 8.58 9.45
CA PRO A 34 5.10 8.27 10.60
C PRO A 34 4.65 8.86 11.95
N ASN A 35 4.01 10.02 11.95
CA ASN A 35 3.52 10.65 13.17
C ASN A 35 2.35 9.89 13.81
N ASN A 36 1.63 9.06 13.05
CA ASN A 36 0.58 8.19 13.57
C ASN A 36 1.15 6.91 14.20
N HIS A 37 2.42 6.60 13.94
CA HIS A 37 3.09 5.40 14.45
C HIS A 37 4.01 5.69 15.64
N ARG A 38 4.64 6.86 15.61
CA ARG A 38 5.62 7.29 16.60
C ARG A 38 5.03 7.16 18.01
N ASP A 39 5.78 6.49 18.89
CA ASP A 39 5.43 6.27 20.30
C ASP A 39 4.22 5.35 20.57
N PHE A 40 3.76 4.59 19.56
CA PHE A 40 2.60 3.67 19.67
C PHE A 40 2.90 2.21 19.30
N ASP A 41 4.17 1.84 19.07
CA ASP A 41 4.58 0.49 18.62
C ASP A 41 3.85 0.01 17.35
N LEU A 42 3.61 0.94 16.42
CA LEU A 42 2.97 0.67 15.13
C LEU A 42 3.98 0.72 13.97
N PRO A 43 3.71 0.01 12.85
CA PRO A 43 2.56 -0.85 12.60
C PRO A 43 2.62 -2.20 13.33
N ILE A 44 1.45 -2.80 13.60
CA ILE A 44 1.38 -4.19 14.10
C ILE A 44 1.87 -5.19 13.04
N ASP A 45 2.25 -6.39 13.51
CA ASP A 45 2.66 -7.48 12.63
C ASP A 45 1.61 -7.82 11.56
N GLY A 46 2.09 -8.15 10.36
CA GLY A 46 1.26 -8.44 9.18
C GLY A 46 0.68 -7.22 8.46
N VAL A 47 0.95 -5.98 8.90
CA VAL A 47 0.61 -4.77 8.14
C VAL A 47 1.85 -4.25 7.42
N LEU A 48 1.75 -4.15 6.10
CA LEU A 48 2.85 -3.80 5.20
C LEU A 48 2.52 -2.51 4.43
N HIS A 49 3.55 -1.79 3.99
CA HIS A 49 3.40 -0.57 3.18
C HIS A 49 4.21 -0.67 1.89
N THR A 50 3.54 -0.57 0.74
CA THR A 50 4.17 -0.39 -0.57
C THR A 50 4.35 1.11 -0.91
N ASP A 51 4.86 1.39 -2.09
CA ASP A 51 5.17 2.73 -2.58
C ASP A 51 3.97 3.69 -2.52
N CYS A 52 4.27 4.96 -2.30
CA CYS A 52 3.32 6.05 -2.43
C CYS A 52 3.21 6.48 -3.91
N PRO A 53 2.02 6.56 -4.51
CA PRO A 53 1.85 6.95 -5.91
C PRO A 53 1.92 8.48 -6.13
N GLU A 54 2.85 9.18 -5.49
CA GLU A 54 3.09 10.62 -5.67
C GLU A 54 4.23 10.86 -6.67
N TYR A 55 3.88 10.91 -7.97
CA TYR A 55 4.88 11.06 -9.04
C TYR A 55 5.77 12.30 -8.88
N TYR A 56 5.19 13.43 -8.47
CA TYR A 56 5.93 14.68 -8.24
C TYR A 56 7.13 14.51 -7.29
N ARG A 57 7.01 13.65 -6.29
CA ARG A 57 8.03 13.44 -5.25
C ARG A 57 8.90 12.22 -5.50
N PHE A 58 8.33 11.15 -6.05
CA PHE A 58 8.98 9.86 -6.17
C PHE A 58 9.30 9.43 -7.61
N GLY A 59 8.91 10.22 -8.60
CA GLY A 59 9.31 10.03 -10.00
C GLY A 59 10.81 10.22 -10.19
N LEU A 60 11.40 9.40 -11.04
CA LEU A 60 12.82 9.48 -11.38
C LEU A 60 13.06 10.43 -12.56
N SER A 61 14.30 10.91 -12.70
CA SER A 61 14.66 11.77 -13.83
C SER A 61 14.49 11.00 -15.14
N GLY A 62 13.66 11.54 -16.05
CA GLY A 62 13.35 10.93 -17.34
C GLY A 62 12.27 9.85 -17.31
N GLU A 63 11.75 9.50 -16.14
CA GLU A 63 10.59 8.62 -15.99
C GLU A 63 9.32 9.38 -16.35
N THR A 64 8.36 8.74 -17.02
CA THR A 64 7.02 9.27 -17.26
C THR A 64 6.06 8.84 -16.14
N GLU A 65 4.90 9.49 -16.03
CA GLU A 65 3.89 9.09 -15.02
C GLU A 65 3.41 7.64 -15.20
N GLU A 66 3.30 7.16 -16.43
CA GLU A 66 2.91 5.78 -16.71
C GLU A 66 4.02 4.77 -16.36
N GLU A 67 5.29 5.10 -16.62
CA GLU A 67 6.43 4.27 -16.19
C GLU A 67 6.52 4.23 -14.66
N PHE A 68 6.30 5.36 -14.00
CA PHE A 68 6.20 5.42 -12.54
C PHE A 68 5.06 4.53 -12.01
N ALA A 69 3.89 4.56 -12.65
CA ALA A 69 2.78 3.67 -12.32
C ALA A 69 3.15 2.19 -12.49
N THR A 70 3.90 1.83 -13.55
CA THR A 70 4.44 0.48 -13.74
C THR A 70 5.38 0.11 -12.60
N ARG A 71 6.30 1.01 -12.22
CA ARG A 71 7.23 0.75 -11.13
C ARG A 71 6.52 0.51 -9.80
N CYS A 72 5.48 1.28 -9.48
CA CYS A 72 4.67 1.02 -8.28
C CYS A 72 4.00 -0.37 -8.30
N ALA A 73 3.50 -0.81 -9.46
CA ALA A 73 2.92 -2.15 -9.60
C ALA A 73 3.97 -3.26 -9.43
N VAL A 74 5.17 -3.08 -10.02
CA VAL A 74 6.31 -3.99 -9.84
C VAL A 74 6.75 -4.05 -8.37
N SER A 75 6.78 -2.91 -7.66
CA SER A 75 7.07 -2.88 -6.22
C SER A 75 6.03 -3.65 -5.40
N LEU A 76 4.74 -3.51 -5.72
CA LEU A 76 3.66 -4.28 -5.08
C LEU A 76 3.83 -5.79 -5.35
N GLU A 77 4.06 -6.19 -6.59
CA GLU A 77 4.28 -7.59 -6.96
C GLU A 77 5.48 -8.18 -6.22
N ASN A 78 6.62 -7.48 -6.20
CA ASN A 78 7.81 -7.90 -5.49
C ASN A 78 7.56 -8.08 -3.98
N LEU A 79 6.81 -7.17 -3.36
CA LEU A 79 6.43 -7.29 -1.95
C LEU A 79 5.54 -8.52 -1.71
N ILE A 80 4.54 -8.75 -2.57
CA ILE A 80 3.65 -9.93 -2.48
C ILE A 80 4.45 -11.23 -2.63
N LEU A 81 5.39 -11.28 -3.57
CA LEU A 81 6.24 -12.44 -3.81
C LEU A 81 7.18 -12.70 -2.63
N ALA A 82 7.81 -11.65 -2.08
CA ALA A 82 8.71 -11.76 -0.94
C ALA A 82 8.01 -12.28 0.33
N GLU A 83 6.76 -11.84 0.56
CA GLU A 83 5.97 -12.23 1.73
C GLU A 83 5.25 -13.57 1.57
N GLY A 84 5.21 -14.10 0.35
CA GLY A 84 4.42 -15.27 -0.04
C GLY A 84 2.98 -14.88 -0.42
N PRO A 85 2.55 -15.06 -1.68
CA PRO A 85 1.21 -14.66 -2.15
C PRO A 85 0.06 -15.29 -1.36
N ASP A 86 0.27 -16.50 -0.82
CA ASP A 86 -0.71 -17.20 0.00
C ASP A 86 -0.91 -16.58 1.38
N THR A 87 -0.06 -15.63 1.79
CA THR A 87 -0.15 -14.93 3.08
C THR A 87 -0.82 -13.55 2.98
N ILE A 88 -0.88 -12.94 1.79
CA ILE A 88 -1.48 -11.61 1.59
C ILE A 88 -2.99 -11.71 1.44
N GLY A 89 -3.75 -11.13 2.36
CA GLY A 89 -5.21 -11.16 2.41
C GLY A 89 -5.91 -10.00 1.72
N ALA A 90 -5.31 -8.82 1.66
CA ALA A 90 -5.94 -7.63 1.06
C ALA A 90 -4.92 -6.53 0.75
N PHE A 91 -5.32 -5.63 -0.16
CA PHE A 91 -4.67 -4.36 -0.45
C PHE A 91 -5.67 -3.21 -0.21
N PHE A 92 -5.26 -2.16 0.52
CA PHE A 92 -6.09 -1.00 0.81
C PHE A 92 -5.59 0.23 0.05
N ALA A 93 -6.47 0.82 -0.76
CA ALA A 93 -6.18 2.05 -1.48
C ALA A 93 -7.36 3.03 -1.49
N GLU A 94 -7.10 4.24 -0.98
CA GLU A 94 -7.89 5.44 -1.27
C GLU A 94 -7.73 5.81 -2.75
N PRO A 95 -8.83 6.05 -3.51
CA PRO A 95 -8.79 6.50 -4.90
C PRO A 95 -7.93 7.75 -5.12
N LEU A 96 -8.01 8.69 -4.16
CA LEU A 96 -7.20 9.89 -4.03
C LEU A 96 -6.82 10.00 -2.55
N MET A 97 -5.54 10.20 -2.24
CA MET A 97 -5.06 10.21 -0.85
C MET A 97 -5.18 11.62 -0.26
N ALA A 98 -6.17 11.83 0.60
CA ALA A 98 -6.49 13.16 1.11
C ALA A 98 -5.46 13.63 2.16
N SER A 99 -5.44 12.99 3.34
CA SER A 99 -4.56 13.37 4.45
C SER A 99 -3.06 13.16 4.15
N GLY A 100 -2.75 12.32 3.16
CA GLY A 100 -1.40 12.14 2.63
C GLY A 100 -0.85 13.34 1.87
N GLY A 101 -1.70 14.32 1.52
CA GLY A 101 -1.30 15.54 0.81
C GLY A 101 -2.06 15.80 -0.49
N CYS A 102 -3.34 15.39 -0.58
CA CYS A 102 -4.16 15.51 -1.79
C CYS A 102 -3.49 14.90 -3.03
N ILE A 103 -3.04 13.65 -2.90
CA ILE A 103 -2.25 12.95 -3.92
C ILE A 103 -3.20 12.26 -4.90
N VAL A 104 -3.16 12.70 -6.15
CA VAL A 104 -3.81 12.04 -7.28
C VAL A 104 -2.83 10.98 -7.83
N PRO A 105 -3.20 9.69 -7.86
CA PRO A 105 -2.36 8.67 -8.48
C PRO A 105 -2.13 8.95 -9.96
N PRO A 106 -0.96 8.56 -10.52
CA PRO A 106 -0.66 8.78 -11.93
C PRO A 106 -1.64 8.01 -12.85
N PRO A 107 -1.78 8.41 -14.12
CA PRO A 107 -2.51 7.66 -15.12
C PRO A 107 -2.13 6.17 -15.12
N THR A 108 -3.09 5.30 -15.41
CA THR A 108 -2.95 3.83 -15.44
C THR A 108 -2.63 3.14 -14.10
N TYR A 109 -2.43 3.88 -13.00
CA TYR A 109 -2.06 3.30 -11.70
C TYR A 109 -3.02 2.20 -11.25
N TYR A 110 -4.32 2.47 -11.17
CA TYR A 110 -5.27 1.47 -10.68
C TYR A 110 -5.44 0.27 -11.61
N ASP A 111 -5.32 0.46 -12.92
CA ASP A 111 -5.39 -0.65 -13.86
C ASP A 111 -4.20 -1.59 -13.67
N LYS A 112 -3.00 -1.03 -13.48
CA LYS A 112 -1.77 -1.78 -13.22
C LYS A 112 -1.78 -2.45 -11.84
N ILE A 113 -2.24 -1.76 -10.81
CA ILE A 113 -2.34 -2.31 -9.45
C ILE A 113 -3.38 -3.44 -9.36
N GLN A 114 -4.51 -3.33 -10.04
CA GLN A 114 -5.54 -4.38 -10.04
C GLN A 114 -5.14 -5.63 -10.81
N ALA A 115 -4.17 -5.51 -11.74
CA ALA A 115 -3.67 -6.64 -12.53
C ALA A 115 -2.66 -7.51 -11.75
N VAL A 116 -2.07 -6.98 -10.67
CA VAL A 116 -1.17 -7.68 -9.75
C VAL A 116 -1.98 -8.50 -8.74
#